data_AF-A0A2N0DBV2-F1
#
_entry.id   AF-A0A2N0DBV2-F1
#
_cell.length_a   1.000
_cell.length_b   1.000
_cell.length_c   1.000
_cell.angle_alpha   90.00
_cell.angle_beta   90.00
_cell.angle_gamma   90.00
#
_symmetry.space_group_name_H-M   'P 1'
#
loop_
_entity.id
_entity.type
_entity.pdbx_description
1 polymer ?
#
loop_
_entity_poly.entity_id
_entity_poly.type
_entity_poly.pdbx_seq_one_letter_code
_entity_poly.pdbx_strand_id
1 'polypeptide(L)' 'MVTRASLALINMPVRVIVVGASLDWWHKTADAVVEALPNGSYETLDNQSHDVAPEILAPVLSKFFAG' A
#
# COMPACT_ATOMS: atom_id res chain seq x y z
N MET A 1 10.92 14.93 -5.06
CA MET A 1 10.65 13.78 -5.95
C MET A 1 10.96 12.51 -5.15
N VAL A 2 10.02 11.57 -5.09
CA VAL A 2 10.25 10.27 -4.41
C VAL A 2 11.02 9.36 -5.36
N THR A 3 12.12 8.79 -4.89
CA THR A 3 12.97 7.86 -5.67
C THR A 3 13.04 6.50 -5.00
N ARG A 4 13.40 5.45 -5.75
CA ARG A 4 13.67 4.12 -5.17
C ARG A 4 14.71 4.19 -4.04
N ALA A 5 15.77 4.97 -4.22
CA ALA A 5 16.79 5.16 -3.19
C ALA A 5 16.23 5.80 -1.92
N SER A 6 15.29 6.75 -2.02
CA SER A 6 14.63 7.33 -0.83
C SER A 6 13.69 6.36 -0.12
N LEU A 7 13.01 5.47 -0.86
CA LEU A 7 12.15 4.43 -0.27
C LEU A 7 12.98 3.39 0.50
N ALA A 8 14.18 3.07 0.00
CA ALA A 8 15.10 2.15 0.67
C ALA A 8 15.58 2.63 2.05
N LEU A 9 15.39 3.91 2.39
CA LEU A 9 15.75 4.48 3.70
C LEU A 9 14.62 4.31 4.75
N ILE A 10 13.44 3.84 4.35
CA ILE A 10 12.27 3.70 5.22
C ILE A 10 12.33 2.33 5.91
N ASN A 11 12.90 2.31 7.11
CA ASN A 11 13.14 1.06 7.85
C ASN A 11 11.95 0.57 8.69
N MET A 12 10.93 1.40 8.93
CA MET A 12 9.71 0.94 9.59
C MET A 12 8.88 0.04 8.65
N PRO A 13 8.04 -0.86 9.19
CA PRO A 13 7.05 -1.56 8.38
C PRO A 13 6.19 -0.57 7.58
N VAL A 14 5.90 -0.91 6.32
CA VAL A 14 5.02 -0.11 5.46
C VAL A 14 4.01 -1.00 4.77
N ARG A 15 2.74 -0.58 4.79
CA ARG A 15 1.65 -1.19 4.03
C ARG A 15 1.25 -0.27 2.89
N VAL A 16 1.44 -0.72 1.65
CA VAL A 16 0.93 -0.06 0.45
C VAL A 16 -0.45 -0.63 0.16
N ILE A 17 -1.43 0.25 -0.07
CA ILE A 17 -2.82 -0.12 -0.32
C ILE A 17 -3.24 0.41 -1.68
N VAL A 18 -3.85 -0.45 -2.50
CA VAL A 18 -4.48 -0.10 -3.78
C VAL A 18 -5.93 -0.55 -3.75
N VAL A 19 -6.82 0.16 -4.43
CA VAL A 19 -8.23 -0.23 -4.55
C VAL A 19 -8.41 -1.09 -5.78
N GLY A 20 -9.16 -2.19 -5.71
CA GLY A 20 -9.22 -3.20 -6.77
C GLY A 20 -9.82 -2.72 -8.09
N ALA A 21 -10.58 -1.62 -8.10
CA ALA A 21 -11.08 -0.97 -9.32
C ALA A 21 -10.02 -0.09 -10.02
N SER A 22 -8.75 -0.17 -9.60
CA SER A 22 -7.68 0.66 -10.13
C SER A 22 -7.20 0.19 -11.49
N LEU A 23 -6.70 1.13 -12.29
CA LEU A 23 -6.02 0.83 -13.55
C LEU A 23 -4.74 0.01 -13.27
N ASP A 24 -4.34 -0.85 -14.22
CA ASP A 24 -3.14 -1.72 -14.11
C ASP A 24 -1.87 -0.99 -13.64
N TRP A 25 -1.72 0.29 -14.00
CA TRP A 25 -0.54 1.06 -13.62
C TRP A 25 -0.48 1.37 -12.11
N TRP A 26 -1.61 1.39 -11.40
CA TRP A 26 -1.64 1.59 -9.93
C TRP A 26 -1.06 0.36 -9.24
N HIS A 27 -1.45 -0.84 -9.68
CA HIS A 27 -0.90 -2.10 -9.20
C HIS A 27 0.62 -2.17 -9.48
N LYS A 28 1.04 -1.88 -10.71
CA LYS A 28 2.48 -1.84 -11.07
C LYS A 28 3.27 -0.82 -10.25
N THR A 29 2.66 0.31 -9.92
CA THR A 29 3.28 1.34 -9.08
C THR A 29 3.42 0.85 -7.64
N ALA A 30 2.37 0.25 -7.08
CA ALA A 30 2.41 -0.32 -5.75
C ALA A 30 3.45 -1.44 -5.62
N ASP A 31 3.51 -2.34 -6.60
CA ASP A 31 4.55 -3.36 -6.69
C ASP A 31 5.95 -2.73 -6.70
N ALA A 32 6.19 -1.74 -7.57
CA ALA A 32 7.49 -1.07 -7.67
C ALA A 32 7.89 -0.32 -6.39
N VAL A 33 6.91 0.18 -5.62
CA VAL A 33 7.12 0.82 -4.31
C VAL A 33 7.45 -0.23 -3.25
N VAL A 34 6.68 -1.32 -3.19
CA VAL A 34 6.90 -2.41 -2.22
C VAL A 34 8.25 -3.08 -2.43
N GLU A 35 8.66 -3.30 -3.69
CA GLU A 35 10.00 -3.80 -4.03
C GLU A 35 11.14 -2.88 -3.55
N ALA A 36 10.90 -1.57 -3.43
CA ALA A 36 11.91 -0.61 -3.00
C ALA A 36 11.93 -0.40 -1.48
N LEU A 37 10.94 -0.91 -0.75
CA LEU A 37 10.82 -0.78 0.70
C LEU A 37 11.44 -2.00 1.39
N PRO A 38 12.39 -1.83 2.33
CA PRO A 38 13.01 -2.95 3.05
C PRO A 38 11.99 -3.83 3.79
N ASN A 39 10.94 -3.20 4.35
CA ASN A 39 9.87 -3.84 5.11
C ASN A 39 8.49 -3.52 4.51
N GLY A 40 8.40 -3.53 3.18
CA GLY A 40 7.18 -3.25 2.43
C GLY A 40 6.22 -4.44 2.37
N SER A 41 4.93 -4.15 2.38
CA SER A 41 3.86 -5.12 2.15
C SER A 41 2.76 -4.50 1.29
N TYR A 42 2.08 -5.33 0.49
CA TYR A 42 1.05 -4.89 -0.44
C TYR A 42 -0.33 -5.46 -0.06
N GLU A 43 -1.39 -4.65 -0.17
CA GLU A 43 -2.78 -5.07 -0.02
C GLU A 43 -3.69 -4.40 -1.05
N THR A 44 -4.65 -5.17 -1.57
CA THR A 44 -5.67 -4.68 -2.50
C THR A 44 -7.04 -4.70 -1.80
N LEU A 45 -7.79 -3.60 -1.91
CA LEU A 45 -9.16 -3.49 -1.40
C LEU A 45 -10.15 -3.61 -2.55
N ASP A 46 -10.71 -4.80 -2.72
CA ASP A 46 -11.63 -5.09 -3.83
C ASP A 46 -12.91 -4.25 -3.75
N ASN A 47 -13.46 -3.91 -4.94
CA ASN A 47 -14.70 -3.18 -5.10
C ASN A 47 -14.73 -1.79 -4.42
N GLN A 48 -13.57 -1.16 -4.22
CA GLN A 48 -13.46 0.20 -3.69
C GLN A 48 -13.09 1.22 -4.77
N SER A 49 -13.50 2.47 -4.56
CA SER A 49 -13.05 3.64 -5.32
C SER A 49 -11.85 4.30 -4.63
N HIS A 50 -11.29 5.39 -5.18
CA HIS A 50 -10.23 6.14 -4.48
C HIS A 50 -10.69 6.68 -3.11
N ASP A 51 -11.98 6.94 -2.95
CA ASP A 51 -12.63 7.16 -1.66
C ASP A 51 -13.03 5.80 -1.07
N VAL A 52 -12.21 5.28 -0.17
CA VAL A 52 -12.38 3.97 0.47
C VAL A 52 -13.27 4.13 1.69
N ALA A 53 -14.30 3.28 1.80
CA ALA A 53 -15.19 3.28 2.95
C ALA A 53 -14.42 3.00 4.27
N PRO A 54 -14.64 3.78 5.35
CA PRO A 54 -13.96 3.59 6.63
C PRO A 54 -14.09 2.18 7.20
N GLU A 55 -15.25 1.54 6.99
CA GLU A 55 -15.55 0.19 7.48
C GLU A 55 -14.71 -0.89 6.79
N ILE A 56 -14.21 -0.61 5.58
CA ILE A 56 -13.31 -1.48 4.83
C ILE A 56 -11.85 -1.18 5.21
N LEU A 57 -11.48 0.09 5.39
CA LEU A 57 -10.11 0.49 5.70
C LEU A 57 -9.71 0.18 7.16
N ALA A 58 -10.62 0.37 8.11
CA ALA A 58 -10.36 0.18 9.54
C ALA A 58 -9.75 -1.19 9.89
N PRO A 59 -10.31 -2.35 9.49
CA PRO A 59 -9.74 -3.65 9.84
C PRO A 59 -8.33 -3.87 9.26
N VAL A 60 -8.05 -3.30 8.09
CA VAL A 60 -6.74 -3.37 7.44
C VAL A 60 -5.69 -2.60 8.25
N LEU A 61 -6.03 -1.38 8.68
CA LEU A 61 -5.17 -0.57 9.54
C LEU A 61 -5.00 -1.22 10.91
N SER A 62 -6.08 -1.71 11.53
CA SER A 62 -6.01 -2.40 12.82
C SER A 62 -5.08 -3.60 12.77
N LYS A 63 -5.16 -4.43 11.71
CA LYS A 63 -4.25 -5.58 11.52
C LYS A 63 -2.80 -5.14 11.35
N PHE A 64 -2.55 -4.05 10.62
CA PHE A 64 -1.20 -3.53 10.42
C PHE A 64 -0.57 -3.01 11.73
N PHE A 65 -1.35 -2.32 12.57
CA PHE A 65 -0.86 -1.74 13.83
C PHE A 65 -0.91 -2.66 15.05
N ALA A 66 -1.58 -3.81 14.97
CA ALA A 66 -1.63 -4.80 16.05
C ALA A 66 -0.38 -5.71 16.12
N GLY A 67 0.59 -5.52 15.21
CA GLY A 67 1.87 -6.23 15.16
C GLY A 67 3.01 -5.43 15.77
#